data_AF-A0A9D5AA07-F1
#
_entry.id   AF-A0A9D5AA07-F1
#
_cell.length_a   1.000
_cell.length_b   1.000
_cell.length_c   1.000
_cell.angle_alpha   90.00
_cell.angle_beta   90.00
_cell.angle_gamma   90.00
#
_symmetry.space_group_name_H-M   'P 1'
#
loop_
_entity.id
_entity.type
_entity.pdbx_description
1 polymer ?
#
loop_
_entity_poly.entity_id
_entity_poly.type
_entity_poly.pdbx_seq_one_letter_code
_entity_poly.pdbx_strand_id
1 'polypeptide(L)'
;MAGVLSEESGVGKSVEEISRGQTCTGEALAEWRSSEQVENGIASTSPPYWDTDEDDGGPKPSELYGKYTWKIEKFSQITKTELCSNAFEVGGYKWYILIYPQGCDVCNHLSLFLCVANHDKLLPGWSHFAQFTIAVVNKDPKKSKYSDTLHRFWKKEHDWGWKKFMELSKVYDGFVDTSDNLIIKAQVQVIREKFERPFRCLDCYYRRELVRVYLTNVEQICRRFVEERRSKLGKLIEDKARWSSFFAFWRDIDQTSRRRMSREKTDVILKVVVKHFFIDKEVTSTLVMDSLYSGLKALEGQTSKKGLVKLLDSEEMTAPIVRVEKDMFVLVDDVLPLLERAAIEPLPPKDEKGPQNRTKDGNSGEDYNKDSMERDERRLTELGRRTLEIFVLAHIFRYMIFHR
;
A
#
# COMPACT_ATOMS: atom_id res chain seq x y z
N MET A 1 0.69 -48.12 -26.06
CA MET A 1 0.14 -49.31 -25.39
C MET A 1 1.25 -50.32 -25.21
N ALA A 2 1.46 -50.76 -23.97
CA ALA A 2 2.19 -51.93 -23.43
C ALA A 2 3.39 -52.54 -24.21
N GLY A 3 4.52 -52.89 -23.59
CA GLY A 3 4.74 -53.11 -22.17
C GLY A 3 6.20 -53.43 -21.78
N VAL A 4 6.31 -53.65 -20.48
CA VAL A 4 7.45 -53.87 -19.59
C VAL A 4 8.18 -55.20 -19.87
N LEU A 5 9.47 -55.29 -19.54
CA LEU A 5 10.07 -56.44 -18.82
C LEU A 5 11.47 -56.12 -18.25
N SER A 6 11.60 -56.41 -16.97
CA SER A 6 12.74 -56.30 -16.04
C SER A 6 13.85 -57.34 -16.30
N GLU A 7 15.11 -56.98 -16.03
CA GLU A 7 16.01 -57.46 -14.94
C GLU A 7 16.45 -58.93 -14.96
N GLU A 8 17.78 -59.15 -14.93
CA GLU A 8 18.57 -59.98 -13.98
C GLU A 8 20.05 -59.56 -14.19
N SER A 9 20.85 -59.04 -13.26
CA SER A 9 21.19 -59.30 -11.84
C SER A 9 22.36 -60.29 -11.62
N GLY A 10 23.36 -59.83 -10.85
CA GLY A 10 24.53 -60.55 -10.33
C GLY A 10 25.64 -59.53 -10.02
N VAL A 11 25.68 -58.85 -8.86
CA VAL A 11 26.10 -59.29 -7.50
C VAL A 11 27.47 -60.02 -7.52
N GLY A 12 28.54 -59.59 -6.83
CA GLY A 12 28.78 -58.44 -5.95
C GLY A 12 30.11 -58.61 -5.16
N LYS A 13 30.61 -57.47 -4.62
CA LYS A 13 31.51 -57.26 -3.43
C LYS A 13 32.96 -57.82 -3.53
N SER A 14 34.03 -57.24 -2.97
CA SER A 14 34.28 -56.35 -1.79
C SER A 14 35.70 -55.71 -1.93
N VAL A 15 35.97 -54.43 -1.59
CA VAL A 15 36.55 -53.86 -0.32
C VAL A 15 37.96 -54.43 -0.01
N GLU A 16 39.08 -53.75 0.27
CA GLU A 16 39.50 -52.40 0.74
C GLU A 16 41.05 -52.25 0.54
N GLU A 17 41.61 -51.03 0.57
CA GLU A 17 42.86 -50.62 1.31
C GLU A 17 43.66 -49.44 0.68
N ILE A 18 43.54 -48.26 1.34
CA ILE A 18 44.59 -47.42 1.99
C ILE A 18 45.98 -47.19 1.31
N SER A 19 46.29 -45.93 0.94
CA SER A 19 47.35 -45.02 1.52
C SER A 19 48.14 -44.09 0.56
N ARG A 20 48.08 -42.78 0.90
CA ARG A 20 49.11 -41.69 0.97
C ARG A 20 50.22 -41.44 -0.09
N GLY A 21 50.31 -40.16 -0.51
CA GLY A 21 51.53 -39.40 -0.89
C GLY A 21 51.24 -38.18 -1.79
N GLN A 22 51.21 -36.93 -1.29
CA GLN A 22 52.18 -35.81 -1.50
C GLN A 22 52.60 -35.58 -2.98
N THR A 23 52.53 -34.40 -3.65
CA THR A 23 52.95 -33.03 -3.27
C THR A 23 52.54 -31.99 -4.37
N CYS A 24 52.35 -30.71 -4.00
CA CYS A 24 52.53 -29.41 -4.75
C CYS A 24 51.98 -29.25 -6.19
N THR A 25 51.42 -28.14 -6.69
CA THR A 25 51.36 -26.69 -6.38
C THR A 25 50.44 -26.07 -7.45
N GLY A 26 49.75 -24.95 -7.18
CA GLY A 26 49.24 -24.07 -8.25
C GLY A 26 47.85 -23.49 -8.04
N GLU A 27 47.80 -22.39 -7.29
CA GLU A 27 46.96 -21.19 -7.46
C GLU A 27 45.50 -21.29 -7.99
N ALA A 28 44.64 -20.70 -7.14
CA ALA A 28 43.58 -19.74 -7.47
C ALA A 28 42.12 -20.22 -7.52
N LEU A 29 41.38 -19.60 -6.58
CA LEU A 29 39.97 -19.19 -6.61
C LEU A 29 38.90 -20.24 -6.23
N ALA A 30 38.49 -20.09 -4.96
CA ALA A 30 37.15 -20.35 -4.42
C ALA A 30 36.05 -19.81 -5.36
N GLU A 31 34.80 -20.29 -5.36
CA GLU A 31 33.97 -20.84 -4.29
C GLU A 31 32.70 -21.43 -4.97
N TRP A 32 31.67 -21.77 -4.19
CA TRP A 32 30.29 -22.13 -4.58
C TRP A 32 29.95 -23.63 -4.68
N ARG A 33 29.70 -24.25 -3.52
CA ARG A 33 28.48 -25.05 -3.23
C ARG A 33 28.14 -24.87 -1.74
N SER A 34 26.99 -24.26 -1.44
CA SER A 34 25.78 -24.94 -0.95
C SER A 34 25.91 -25.53 0.44
N SER A 35 25.13 -25.03 1.41
CA SER A 35 24.05 -25.84 1.99
C SER A 35 23.21 -25.07 3.01
N GLU A 36 21.96 -25.48 3.03
CA GLU A 36 20.85 -25.05 3.87
C GLU A 36 21.07 -25.31 5.37
N GLN A 37 20.28 -24.57 6.16
CA GLN A 37 19.68 -24.93 7.45
C GLN A 37 20.60 -25.38 8.59
N VAL A 38 20.79 -24.47 9.55
CA VAL A 38 20.58 -24.80 10.98
C VAL A 38 19.77 -23.68 11.62
N GLU A 39 18.60 -24.07 12.10
CA GLU A 39 17.63 -23.29 12.86
C GLU A 39 18.13 -23.07 14.29
N ASN A 40 18.09 -21.83 14.79
CA ASN A 40 17.84 -21.50 16.21
C ASN A 40 17.62 -19.99 16.41
N GLY A 41 16.42 -19.62 16.85
CA GLY A 41 16.19 -18.46 17.72
C GLY A 41 15.70 -17.17 17.08
N ILE A 42 14.37 -17.08 16.87
CA ILE A 42 13.55 -15.87 16.65
C ILE A 42 13.67 -15.24 15.25
N ALA A 43 12.98 -15.84 14.29
CA ALA A 43 12.50 -15.14 13.09
C ALA A 43 10.96 -15.04 13.18
N SER A 44 10.46 -13.83 13.44
CA SER A 44 9.04 -13.50 13.32
C SER A 44 8.66 -13.59 11.84
N THR A 45 7.75 -14.51 11.50
CA THR A 45 7.40 -14.88 10.12
C THR A 45 5.90 -14.83 9.95
N SER A 46 5.37 -13.67 9.60
CA SER A 46 4.06 -13.56 8.97
C SER A 46 4.15 -12.43 7.94
N PRO A 47 4.03 -12.73 6.64
CA PRO A 47 3.97 -11.71 5.61
C PRO A 47 2.80 -10.76 5.88
N PRO A 48 2.92 -9.46 5.58
CA PRO A 48 1.76 -8.55 5.59
C PRO A 48 0.60 -9.13 4.78
N TYR A 49 -0.65 -8.77 5.08
CA TYR A 49 -1.83 -9.32 4.39
C TYR A 49 -1.80 -9.16 2.84
N TRP A 50 -1.12 -8.14 2.31
CA TRP A 50 -0.91 -7.93 0.87
C TRP A 50 0.19 -8.80 0.26
N ASP A 51 1.03 -9.39 1.10
CA ASP A 51 2.11 -10.32 0.75
C ASP A 51 1.64 -11.79 0.86
N THR A 52 0.35 -12.00 1.17
CA THR A 52 -0.29 -13.31 1.02
C THR A 52 -0.62 -13.49 -0.47
N ASP A 53 0.42 -13.86 -1.22
CA ASP A 53 0.33 -14.50 -2.53
C ASP A 53 -0.43 -15.84 -2.36
N GLU A 54 -1.72 -15.80 -2.02
CA GLU A 54 -2.58 -16.94 -2.28
C GLU A 54 -2.62 -17.08 -3.81
N ASP A 55 -2.06 -18.20 -4.27
CA ASP A 55 -1.94 -18.62 -5.66
C ASP A 55 -3.33 -18.79 -6.30
N ASP A 56 -3.93 -17.68 -6.69
CA ASP A 56 -5.21 -17.59 -7.38
C ASP A 56 -5.05 -17.79 -8.91
N GLY A 57 -3.94 -18.37 -9.37
CA GLY A 57 -3.66 -18.65 -10.79
C GLY A 57 -3.57 -17.44 -11.72
N GLY A 58 -3.71 -16.22 -11.20
CA GLY A 58 -3.55 -14.97 -11.92
C GLY A 58 -2.12 -14.42 -11.81
N PRO A 59 -1.65 -13.60 -12.77
CA PRO A 59 -0.32 -13.01 -12.74
C PRO A 59 -0.16 -12.10 -11.54
N LYS A 60 1.03 -12.19 -10.97
CA LYS A 60 1.42 -11.53 -9.73
C LYS A 60 1.54 -10.01 -9.93
N PRO A 61 1.43 -9.19 -8.86
CA PRO A 61 1.63 -7.75 -8.97
C PRO A 61 2.97 -7.35 -9.60
N SER A 62 4.03 -8.12 -9.32
CA SER A 62 5.36 -7.93 -9.91
C SER A 62 5.39 -8.11 -11.44
N GLU A 63 4.54 -8.99 -12.00
CA GLU A 63 4.42 -9.19 -13.45
C GLU A 63 3.62 -8.08 -14.13
N LEU A 64 2.84 -7.33 -13.34
CA LEU A 64 2.03 -6.19 -13.79
C LEU A 64 2.72 -4.84 -13.54
N TYR A 65 3.94 -4.89 -13.00
CA TYR A 65 4.76 -3.75 -12.65
C TYR A 65 5.92 -3.59 -13.62
N GLY A 66 6.29 -2.35 -13.91
CA GLY A 66 7.43 -2.07 -14.77
C GLY A 66 7.99 -0.68 -14.58
N LYS A 67 9.26 -0.52 -14.93
CA LYS A 67 9.99 0.74 -14.88
C LYS A 67 10.49 1.09 -16.27
N TYR A 68 10.45 2.36 -16.62
CA TYR A 68 10.98 2.88 -17.86
C TYR A 68 11.77 4.16 -17.59
N THR A 69 12.89 4.34 -18.30
CA THR A 69 13.70 5.55 -18.21
C THR A 69 13.86 6.12 -19.62
N TRP A 70 13.50 7.39 -19.76
CA TRP A 70 13.67 8.15 -20.98
C TRP A 70 14.70 9.25 -20.78
N LYS A 71 15.79 9.17 -21.53
CA LYS A 71 16.81 10.22 -21.61
C LYS A 71 16.53 11.06 -22.85
N ILE A 72 16.33 12.36 -22.65
CA ILE A 72 16.17 13.34 -23.71
C ILE A 72 17.47 14.10 -23.81
N GLU A 73 18.13 14.01 -24.96
CA GLU A 73 19.42 14.68 -25.18
C GLU A 73 19.22 16.06 -25.79
N LYS A 74 20.15 16.98 -25.49
CA LYS A 74 20.13 18.38 -25.97
C LYS A 74 18.81 19.09 -25.65
N PHE A 75 18.30 18.90 -24.43
CA PHE A 75 16.97 19.35 -24.01
C PHE A 75 16.77 20.86 -24.22
N SER A 76 17.77 21.68 -23.92
CA SER A 76 17.70 23.14 -24.10
C SER A 76 17.53 23.58 -25.56
N GLN A 77 17.90 22.74 -26.53
CA GLN A 77 17.84 23.03 -27.97
C GLN A 77 16.52 22.61 -28.61
N ILE A 78 15.61 22.01 -27.85
CA ILE A 78 14.37 21.45 -28.38
C ILE A 78 13.36 22.57 -28.60
N THR A 79 13.01 22.79 -29.87
CA THR A 79 11.98 23.73 -30.31
C THR A 79 10.65 23.06 -30.65
N LYS A 80 10.58 21.73 -30.56
CA LYS A 80 9.35 20.97 -30.82
C LYS A 80 8.31 21.26 -29.75
N THR A 81 7.05 21.34 -30.18
CA THR A 81 5.90 21.52 -29.29
C THR A 81 5.74 20.33 -28.34
N GLU A 82 5.91 19.12 -28.86
CA GLU A 82 5.79 17.87 -28.10
C GLU A 82 6.88 16.87 -28.46
N LEU A 83 7.14 15.94 -27.54
CA LEU A 83 8.03 14.81 -27.73
C LEU A 83 7.41 13.55 -27.16
N CYS A 84 7.59 12.44 -27.87
CA CYS A 84 7.20 11.11 -27.42
C CYS A 84 8.44 10.25 -27.14
N SER A 85 8.41 9.47 -26.07
CA SER A 85 9.38 8.40 -25.86
C SER A 85 9.14 7.24 -26.82
N ASN A 86 10.08 6.30 -26.86
CA ASN A 86 9.79 4.98 -27.42
C ASN A 86 8.70 4.30 -26.61
N ALA A 87 7.91 3.44 -27.26
CA ALA A 87 6.94 2.61 -26.56
C ALA A 87 7.64 1.55 -25.70
N PHE A 88 7.10 1.27 -24.53
CA PHE A 88 7.58 0.27 -23.58
C PHE A 88 6.41 -0.56 -23.06
N GLU A 89 6.67 -1.79 -22.60
CA GLU A 89 5.62 -2.73 -22.22
C GLU A 89 5.59 -2.95 -20.71
N VAL A 90 4.40 -2.83 -20.11
CA VAL A 90 4.15 -3.09 -18.69
C VAL A 90 2.77 -3.72 -18.51
N GLY A 91 2.71 -4.84 -17.79
CA GLY A 91 1.46 -5.56 -17.50
C GLY A 91 0.69 -6.02 -18.75
N GLY A 92 1.40 -6.30 -19.84
CA GLY A 92 0.82 -6.70 -21.13
C GLY A 92 0.28 -5.53 -21.99
N TYR A 93 0.54 -4.28 -21.59
CA TYR A 93 0.13 -3.08 -22.34
C TYR A 93 1.35 -2.28 -22.77
N LYS A 94 1.24 -1.65 -23.94
CA LYS A 94 2.26 -0.75 -24.47
C LYS A 94 1.95 0.68 -24.06
N TRP A 95 2.93 1.33 -23.47
CA TRP A 95 2.88 2.69 -22.94
C TRP A 95 3.94 3.54 -23.62
N TYR A 96 3.77 4.87 -23.59
CA TYR A 96 4.84 5.81 -23.90
C TYR A 96 4.67 7.07 -23.05
N ILE A 97 5.75 7.84 -22.90
CA ILE A 97 5.73 9.14 -22.23
C ILE A 97 5.57 10.22 -23.28
N LEU A 98 4.62 11.12 -23.08
CA LEU A 98 4.42 12.33 -23.88
C LEU A 98 4.80 13.54 -23.03
N ILE A 99 5.60 14.45 -23.60
CA ILE A 99 5.92 15.73 -22.96
C ILE A 99 5.66 16.91 -23.86
N TYR A 100 5.34 18.03 -23.23
CA TYR A 100 5.37 19.35 -23.84
C TYR A 100 6.48 20.15 -23.16
N PRO A 101 7.68 20.28 -23.79
CA PRO A 101 8.84 20.92 -23.17
C PRO A 101 8.62 22.39 -22.81
N GLN A 102 7.70 23.09 -23.48
CA GLN A 102 7.39 24.49 -23.22
C GLN A 102 5.98 24.72 -22.64
N GLY A 103 5.23 23.63 -22.43
CA GLY A 103 3.85 23.64 -21.95
C GLY A 103 2.85 23.18 -23.00
N CYS A 104 1.78 22.52 -22.53
CA CYS A 104 0.61 22.16 -23.34
C CYS A 104 -0.38 23.34 -23.38
N ASP A 105 -1.22 23.47 -22.35
CA ASP A 105 -2.19 24.58 -22.22
C ASP A 105 -1.64 25.75 -21.40
N VAL A 106 -0.58 25.49 -20.63
CA VAL A 106 0.02 26.44 -19.69
C VAL A 106 1.47 26.62 -20.09
N CYS A 107 1.80 27.82 -20.56
CA CYS A 107 3.17 28.17 -20.92
C CYS A 107 4.11 28.11 -19.70
N ASN A 108 5.41 28.00 -19.98
CA ASN A 108 6.49 28.05 -18.99
C ASN A 108 6.47 26.91 -17.97
N HIS A 109 5.79 25.81 -18.28
CA HIS A 109 5.80 24.59 -17.50
C HIS A 109 6.13 23.39 -18.38
N LEU A 110 6.97 22.50 -17.89
CA LEU A 110 7.07 21.15 -18.44
C LEU A 110 5.77 20.41 -18.13
N SER A 111 5.12 19.89 -19.17
CA SER A 111 3.97 19.00 -19.04
C SER A 111 4.39 17.56 -19.32
N LEU A 112 3.86 16.60 -18.56
CA LEU A 112 4.21 15.17 -18.63
C LEU A 112 2.96 14.30 -18.58
N PHE A 113 2.85 13.34 -19.49
CA PHE A 113 1.74 12.39 -19.58
C PHE A 113 2.25 10.97 -19.81
N LEU A 114 1.56 10.01 -19.22
CA LEU A 114 1.66 8.60 -19.59
C LEU A 114 0.52 8.29 -20.56
N CYS A 115 0.85 7.66 -21.68
CA CYS A 115 -0.10 7.39 -22.76
C CYS A 115 -0.13 5.90 -23.11
N VAL A 116 -1.29 5.39 -23.49
CA VAL A 116 -1.45 4.04 -24.06
C VAL A 116 -1.08 4.08 -25.55
N ALA A 117 -0.10 3.28 -25.95
CA ALA A 117 0.32 3.18 -27.34
C ALA A 117 -0.75 2.46 -28.19
N ASN A 118 -0.82 2.83 -29.47
CA ASN A 118 -1.79 2.27 -30.43
C ASN A 118 -3.26 2.38 -29.97
N HIS A 119 -3.61 3.43 -29.22
CA HIS A 119 -4.95 3.61 -28.66
C HIS A 119 -6.08 3.60 -29.71
N ASP A 120 -5.78 4.04 -30.94
CA ASP A 120 -6.71 3.99 -32.08
C ASP A 120 -7.21 2.57 -32.40
N LYS A 121 -6.32 1.58 -32.21
CA LYS A 121 -6.56 0.16 -32.49
C LYS A 121 -7.27 -0.55 -31.33
N LEU A 122 -7.50 0.12 -30.20
CA LEU A 122 -8.21 -0.46 -29.07
C LEU A 122 -9.68 -0.68 -29.43
N LEU A 123 -10.20 -1.84 -29.03
CA LEU A 123 -11.60 -2.17 -29.20
C LEU A 123 -12.49 -1.27 -28.33
N PRO A 124 -13.72 -0.97 -28.77
CA PRO A 124 -14.72 -0.34 -27.91
C PRO A 124 -14.89 -1.12 -26.60
N GLY A 125 -14.94 -0.41 -25.46
CA GLY A 125 -15.06 -1.02 -24.14
C GLY A 125 -13.73 -1.38 -23.46
N TRP A 126 -12.58 -1.21 -24.13
CA TRP A 126 -11.27 -1.35 -23.49
C TRP A 126 -11.10 -0.32 -22.38
N SER A 127 -10.82 -0.78 -21.15
CA SER A 127 -10.42 0.09 -20.05
C SER A 127 -9.61 -0.67 -19.00
N HIS A 128 -8.56 -0.05 -18.47
CA HIS A 128 -7.77 -0.61 -17.38
C HIS A 128 -7.32 0.47 -16.41
N PHE A 129 -7.28 0.12 -15.12
CA PHE A 129 -6.63 0.96 -14.13
C PHE A 129 -5.12 0.77 -14.18
N ALA A 130 -4.39 1.88 -14.11
CA ALA A 130 -2.97 1.87 -13.80
C ALA A 130 -2.67 2.94 -12.74
N GLN A 131 -1.81 2.58 -11.81
CA GLN A 131 -1.17 3.54 -10.91
C GLN A 131 0.24 3.75 -11.41
N PHE A 132 0.64 5.02 -11.54
CA PHE A 132 1.96 5.32 -12.06
C PHE A 132 2.58 6.53 -11.39
N THR A 133 3.91 6.50 -11.38
CA THR A 133 4.77 7.56 -10.87
C THR A 133 5.64 8.05 -12.00
N ILE A 134 5.62 9.36 -12.27
CA ILE A 134 6.60 9.99 -13.15
C ILE A 134 7.55 10.81 -12.31
N ALA A 135 8.84 10.63 -12.55
CA ALA A 135 9.90 11.39 -11.91
C ALA A 135 10.76 12.12 -12.93
N VAL A 136 11.04 13.40 -12.68
CA VAL A 136 12.11 14.14 -13.36
C VAL A 136 13.32 14.13 -12.44
N VAL A 137 14.39 13.49 -12.92
CA VAL A 137 15.58 13.21 -12.12
C VAL A 137 16.43 14.46 -12.03
N ASN A 138 16.81 14.83 -10.81
CA ASN A 138 17.77 15.90 -10.56
C ASN A 138 19.19 15.34 -10.45
N LYS A 139 20.20 16.18 -10.71
CA LYS A 139 21.62 15.89 -10.44
C LYS A 139 21.84 15.41 -9.00
N ASP A 140 21.13 16.01 -8.05
CA ASP A 140 21.01 15.50 -6.68
C ASP A 140 19.78 14.59 -6.58
N PRO A 141 19.93 13.27 -6.42
CA PRO A 141 18.80 12.34 -6.36
C PRO A 141 17.75 12.71 -5.30
N LYS A 142 18.16 13.37 -4.22
CA LYS A 142 17.26 13.81 -3.13
C LYS A 142 16.32 14.96 -3.54
N LYS A 143 16.67 15.69 -4.61
CA LYS A 143 15.88 16.80 -5.17
C LYS A 143 15.06 16.41 -6.39
N SER A 144 15.09 15.13 -6.79
CA SER A 144 14.25 14.65 -7.89
C SER A 144 12.78 14.91 -7.59
N LYS A 145 12.03 15.29 -8.62
CA LYS A 145 10.59 15.59 -8.48
C LYS A 145 9.80 14.37 -8.91
N TYR A 146 8.92 13.91 -8.05
CA TYR A 146 8.01 12.79 -8.28
C TYR A 146 6.57 13.31 -8.35
N SER A 147 5.74 12.67 -9.17
CA SER A 147 4.30 12.82 -9.10
C SER A 147 3.64 11.49 -9.40
N ASP A 148 2.61 11.19 -8.62
CA ASP A 148 1.98 9.89 -8.54
C ASP A 148 0.47 10.07 -8.74
N THR A 149 -0.13 9.19 -9.53
CA THR A 149 -1.58 9.21 -9.74
C THR A 149 -2.09 7.81 -10.05
N LEU A 150 -3.39 7.65 -9.85
CA LEU A 150 -4.14 6.49 -10.28
C LEU A 150 -5.10 6.95 -11.38
N HIS A 151 -5.17 6.21 -12.48
CA HIS A 151 -6.08 6.55 -13.56
C HIS A 151 -6.69 5.32 -14.22
N ARG A 152 -7.94 5.44 -14.66
CA ARG A 152 -8.60 4.46 -15.53
C ARG A 152 -8.40 4.89 -16.98
N PHE A 153 -7.43 4.27 -17.64
CA PHE A 153 -7.22 4.46 -19.07
C PHE A 153 -8.32 3.77 -19.86
N TRP A 154 -8.79 4.43 -20.91
CA TRP A 154 -9.78 3.91 -21.86
C TRP A 154 -9.61 4.60 -23.21
N LYS A 155 -10.34 4.17 -24.24
CA LYS A 155 -10.12 4.68 -25.61
C LYS A 155 -10.19 6.22 -25.73
N LYS A 156 -11.07 6.88 -24.98
CA LYS A 156 -11.24 8.35 -25.04
C LYS A 156 -10.23 9.12 -24.19
N GLU A 157 -9.89 8.62 -23.00
CA GLU A 157 -8.81 9.16 -22.16
C GLU A 157 -7.69 8.13 -22.13
N HIS A 158 -6.92 8.11 -23.21
CA HIS A 158 -5.78 7.20 -23.39
C HIS A 158 -4.49 7.77 -22.81
N ASP A 159 -4.49 9.06 -22.46
CA ASP A 159 -3.41 9.78 -21.81
C ASP A 159 -3.87 10.33 -20.44
N TRP A 160 -2.93 10.37 -19.50
CA TRP A 160 -3.15 11.03 -18.21
C TRP A 160 -1.83 11.54 -17.64
N GLY A 161 -1.88 12.68 -16.95
CA GLY A 161 -0.68 13.31 -16.41
C GLY A 161 -0.88 14.73 -15.90
N TRP A 162 0.18 15.53 -15.97
CA TRP A 162 0.25 16.84 -15.34
C TRP A 162 0.60 17.92 -16.36
N LYS A 163 -0.36 18.82 -16.62
CA LYS A 163 -0.15 20.02 -17.44
C LYS A 163 0.88 20.97 -16.82
N LYS A 164 0.89 21.08 -15.48
CA LYS A 164 1.82 21.92 -14.70
C LYS A 164 2.75 21.05 -13.86
N PHE A 165 3.50 20.13 -14.49
CA PHE A 165 4.38 19.23 -13.73
C PHE A 165 5.51 20.01 -13.06
N MET A 166 6.25 20.85 -13.77
CA MET A 166 7.34 21.66 -13.21
C MET A 166 7.53 22.96 -13.99
N GLU A 167 7.76 24.08 -13.32
CA GLU A 167 8.15 25.34 -13.97
C GLU A 167 9.48 25.17 -14.70
N LEU A 168 9.60 25.72 -15.91
CA LEU A 168 10.82 25.54 -16.72
C LEU A 168 12.06 26.15 -16.06
N SER A 169 11.92 27.27 -15.35
CA SER A 169 13.02 27.85 -14.57
C SER A 169 13.61 26.84 -13.58
N LYS A 170 12.77 26.03 -12.93
CA LYS A 170 13.19 24.96 -12.01
C LYS A 170 13.76 23.77 -12.75
N VAL A 171 13.27 23.43 -13.95
CA VAL A 171 13.85 22.34 -14.77
C VAL A 171 15.31 22.63 -15.07
N TYR A 172 15.64 23.87 -15.45
CA TYR A 172 17.03 24.26 -15.71
C TYR A 172 17.87 24.39 -14.43
N ASP A 173 17.25 24.48 -13.26
CA ASP A 173 17.91 24.46 -11.94
C ASP A 173 18.22 23.02 -11.47
N GLY A 174 19.15 22.37 -12.19
CA GLY A 174 19.74 21.11 -11.76
C GLY A 174 19.04 19.82 -12.21
N PHE A 175 17.94 19.89 -12.96
CA PHE A 175 17.34 18.69 -13.59
C PHE A 175 17.87 18.43 -15.00
N VAL A 176 18.29 19.47 -15.70
CA VAL A 176 19.11 19.32 -16.92
C VAL A 176 20.56 19.07 -16.52
N ASP A 177 21.12 17.93 -16.93
CA ASP A 177 22.49 17.52 -16.60
C ASP A 177 23.56 18.41 -17.25
N THR A 178 24.84 18.19 -16.94
CA THR A 178 25.94 18.98 -17.52
C THR A 178 26.14 18.75 -19.02
N SER A 179 25.55 17.68 -19.56
CA SER A 179 25.56 17.32 -20.98
C SER A 179 24.25 17.71 -21.68
N ASP A 180 23.46 18.60 -21.08
CA ASP A 180 22.16 19.06 -21.57
C ASP A 180 21.13 17.94 -21.77
N ASN A 181 21.14 16.92 -20.90
CA ASN A 181 20.13 15.87 -20.92
C ASN A 181 19.10 16.05 -19.80
N LEU A 182 17.85 15.74 -20.11
CA LEU A 182 16.78 15.58 -19.13
C LEU A 182 16.44 14.09 -19.00
N ILE A 183 16.41 13.58 -17.77
CA ILE A 183 16.08 12.17 -17.50
C ILE A 183 14.71 12.09 -16.83
N ILE A 184 13.80 11.38 -17.47
CA ILE A 184 12.45 11.09 -16.96
C ILE A 184 12.37 9.60 -16.65
N LYS A 185 11.85 9.25 -15.48
CA LYS A 185 11.56 7.88 -15.10
C LYS A 185 10.06 7.70 -14.94
N ALA A 186 9.53 6.58 -15.40
CA ALA A 186 8.16 6.15 -15.16
C ALA A 186 8.18 4.81 -14.43
N GLN A 187 7.35 4.67 -13.41
CA GLN A 187 7.02 3.41 -12.75
C GLN A 187 5.54 3.19 -12.96
N VAL A 188 5.15 2.05 -13.50
CA VAL A 188 3.75 1.76 -13.86
C VAL A 188 3.36 0.45 -13.23
N GLN A 189 2.24 0.44 -12.52
CA GLN A 189 1.57 -0.75 -12.01
C GLN A 189 0.20 -0.85 -12.68
N VAL A 190 -0.02 -1.89 -13.47
CA VAL A 190 -1.34 -2.20 -13.99
C VAL A 190 -2.15 -2.88 -12.90
N ILE A 191 -3.37 -2.38 -12.67
CA ILE A 191 -4.25 -2.83 -11.61
C ILE A 191 -5.31 -3.73 -12.20
N ARG A 192 -5.39 -4.96 -11.69
CA ARG A 192 -6.49 -5.87 -11.99
C ARG A 192 -7.65 -5.60 -11.06
N GLU A 193 -8.81 -5.35 -11.64
CA GLU A 193 -10.06 -5.36 -10.89
C GLU A 193 -10.40 -6.82 -10.55
N LYS A 194 -10.39 -7.16 -9.27
CA LYS A 194 -10.90 -8.45 -8.77
C LYS A 194 -12.07 -8.17 -7.83
N PHE A 195 -13.22 -8.79 -8.08
CA PHE A 195 -14.41 -8.60 -7.23
C PHE A 195 -14.18 -9.05 -5.79
N GLU A 196 -13.39 -10.11 -5.60
CA GLU A 196 -13.06 -10.68 -4.29
C GLU A 196 -11.94 -9.92 -3.57
N ARG A 197 -11.14 -9.13 -4.31
CA ARG A 197 -10.10 -8.25 -3.80
C ARG A 197 -10.35 -6.83 -4.30
N PRO A 198 -11.28 -6.09 -3.66
CA PRO A 198 -11.67 -4.76 -4.11
C PRO A 198 -10.53 -3.73 -4.00
N PHE A 199 -9.45 -4.08 -3.31
CA PHE A 199 -8.26 -3.23 -3.13
C PHE A 199 -7.11 -3.67 -4.04
N ARG A 200 -6.26 -2.71 -4.39
CA ARG A 200 -5.22 -2.87 -5.40
C ARG A 200 -4.05 -3.67 -4.83
N CYS A 201 -3.55 -4.62 -5.61
CA CYS A 201 -2.28 -5.27 -5.30
C CYS A 201 -1.18 -4.54 -6.06
N LEU A 202 -0.29 -3.86 -5.32
CA LEU A 202 0.90 -3.23 -5.87
C LEU A 202 2.10 -4.15 -5.67
N ASP A 203 3.08 -4.07 -6.56
CA ASP A 203 4.41 -4.61 -6.34
C ASP A 203 4.96 -4.12 -4.98
N CYS A 204 5.64 -5.01 -4.25
CA CYS A 204 6.06 -4.75 -2.87
C CYS A 204 7.05 -3.58 -2.77
N TYR A 205 7.97 -3.45 -3.73
CA TYR A 205 8.92 -2.35 -3.77
C TYR A 205 8.21 -1.04 -4.11
N TYR A 206 7.30 -1.08 -5.07
CA TYR A 206 6.53 0.11 -5.46
C TYR A 206 5.64 0.61 -4.32
N ARG A 207 4.94 -0.30 -3.64
CA ARG A 207 4.16 0.02 -2.44
C ARG A 207 5.02 0.68 -1.37
N ARG A 208 6.18 0.10 -1.08
CA ARG A 208 7.12 0.62 -0.07
C ARG A 208 7.56 2.04 -0.39
N GLU A 209 7.87 2.34 -1.65
CA GLU A 209 8.24 3.69 -2.08
C GLU A 209 7.11 4.69 -1.84
N LEU A 210 5.87 4.32 -2.16
CA LEU A 210 4.69 5.16 -1.95
C LEU A 210 4.39 5.37 -0.47
N VAL A 211 4.41 4.31 0.35
CA VAL A 211 4.22 4.42 1.80
C VAL A 211 5.27 5.35 2.39
N ARG A 212 6.54 5.17 2.05
CA ARG A 212 7.63 6.02 2.54
C ARG A 212 7.41 7.51 2.22
N VAL A 213 6.82 7.83 1.06
CA VAL A 213 6.55 9.20 0.63
C VAL A 213 5.29 9.77 1.27
N TYR A 214 4.22 8.98 1.37
CA TYR A 214 2.88 9.46 1.71
C TYR A 214 2.37 9.07 3.10
N LEU A 215 3.14 8.31 3.89
CA LEU A 215 2.74 7.87 5.23
C LEU A 215 2.27 9.02 6.11
N THR A 216 2.99 10.14 6.10
CA THR A 216 2.63 11.33 6.88
C THR A 216 1.33 11.97 6.41
N ASN A 217 1.04 11.96 5.11
CA ASN A 217 -0.23 12.43 4.55
C ASN A 217 -1.39 11.52 4.99
N VAL A 218 -1.21 10.19 4.90
CA VAL A 218 -2.20 9.19 5.34
C VAL A 218 -2.50 9.35 6.83
N GLU A 219 -1.46 9.47 7.67
CA GLU A 219 -1.60 9.75 9.10
C GLU A 219 -2.39 11.02 9.38
N GLN A 220 -2.12 12.10 8.64
CA GLN A 220 -2.82 13.36 8.82
C GLN A 220 -4.31 13.26 8.46
N ILE A 221 -4.66 12.53 7.39
CA ILE A 221 -6.05 12.32 6.97
C ILE A 221 -6.81 11.54 8.06
N CYS A 222 -6.29 10.38 8.47
CA CYS A 222 -6.91 9.55 9.50
C CYS A 222 -7.01 10.29 10.84
N ARG A 223 -5.95 11.00 11.23
CA ARG A 223 -5.93 11.77 12.48
C ARG A 223 -6.96 12.89 12.50
N ARG A 224 -7.03 13.68 11.42
CA ARG A 224 -8.02 14.75 11.30
C ARG A 224 -9.44 14.20 11.43
N PHE A 225 -9.73 13.08 10.79
CA PHE A 225 -11.03 12.42 10.89
C PHE A 225 -11.35 12.03 12.35
N VAL A 226 -10.44 11.31 13.01
CA VAL A 226 -10.67 10.83 14.38
C VAL A 226 -10.82 12.01 15.35
N GLU A 227 -9.98 13.03 15.24
CA GLU A 227 -10.05 14.24 16.08
C GLU A 227 -11.37 15.01 15.86
N GLU A 228 -11.86 15.10 14.62
CA GLU A 228 -13.15 15.72 14.33
C GLU A 228 -14.30 14.95 14.99
N ARG A 229 -14.28 13.61 14.92
CA ARG A 229 -15.31 12.76 15.55
C ARG A 229 -15.25 12.83 17.06
N ARG A 230 -14.05 12.77 17.62
CA ARG A 230 -13.79 12.93 19.05
C ARG A 230 -14.29 14.27 19.57
N SER A 231 -13.98 15.38 18.88
CA SER A 231 -14.44 16.72 19.28
C SER A 231 -15.97 16.82 19.30
N LYS A 232 -16.65 16.25 18.30
CA LYS A 232 -18.12 16.21 18.26
C LYS A 232 -18.70 15.41 19.42
N LEU A 233 -18.06 14.29 19.78
CA LEU A 233 -18.49 13.45 20.89
C LEU A 233 -18.25 14.12 22.26
N GLY A 234 -17.09 14.77 22.44
CA GLY A 234 -16.79 15.54 23.64
C GLY A 234 -17.83 16.65 23.88
N LYS A 235 -18.20 17.41 22.84
CA LYS A 235 -19.26 18.43 22.93
C LYS A 235 -20.62 17.85 23.33
N LEU A 236 -20.95 16.63 22.88
CA LEU A 236 -22.18 15.96 23.27
C LEU A 236 -22.17 15.57 24.76
N ILE A 237 -21.05 15.04 25.25
CA ILE A 237 -20.88 14.60 26.64
C ILE A 237 -20.87 15.80 27.59
N GLU A 238 -20.26 16.92 27.19
CA GLU A 238 -20.24 18.18 27.95
C GLU A 238 -21.63 18.82 28.08
N ASP A 239 -22.49 18.66 27.07
CA ASP A 239 -23.90 19.07 27.15
C ASP A 239 -24.67 18.13 28.09
N LYS A 240 -24.64 18.47 29.39
CA LYS A 240 -25.28 17.68 30.45
C LYS A 240 -26.75 17.38 30.17
N ALA A 241 -27.49 18.30 29.55
CA ALA A 241 -28.91 18.10 29.26
C ALA A 241 -29.10 17.03 28.18
N ARG A 242 -28.39 17.15 27.05
CA ARG A 242 -28.45 16.16 25.96
C ARG A 242 -27.89 14.82 26.38
N TRP A 243 -26.75 14.82 27.09
CA TRP A 243 -26.12 13.59 27.55
C TRP A 243 -26.99 12.84 28.56
N SER A 244 -27.57 13.53 29.55
CA SER A 244 -28.45 12.89 30.53
C SER A 244 -29.73 12.36 29.89
N SER A 245 -30.31 13.09 28.94
CA SER A 245 -31.47 12.64 28.16
C SER A 245 -31.16 11.38 27.36
N PHE A 246 -30.02 11.37 26.66
CA PHE A 246 -29.55 10.18 25.93
C PHE A 246 -29.28 8.99 26.87
N PHE A 247 -28.65 9.24 28.02
CA PHE A 247 -28.36 8.21 29.01
C PHE A 247 -29.63 7.57 29.57
N ALA A 248 -30.66 8.37 29.89
CA ALA A 248 -31.96 7.88 30.33
C ALA A 248 -32.63 7.04 29.24
N PHE A 249 -32.73 7.60 28.02
CA PHE A 249 -33.26 6.89 26.85
C PHE A 249 -32.58 5.53 26.65
N TRP A 250 -31.25 5.49 26.62
CA TRP A 250 -30.51 4.26 26.38
C TRP A 250 -30.75 3.23 27.50
N ARG A 251 -30.85 3.68 28.75
CA ARG A 251 -31.15 2.81 29.90
C ARG A 251 -32.56 2.22 29.89
N ASP A 252 -33.52 2.91 29.28
CA ASP A 252 -34.90 2.44 29.19
C ASP A 252 -35.12 1.41 28.07
N ILE A 253 -34.21 1.34 27.09
CA ILE A 253 -34.25 0.33 26.02
C ILE A 253 -33.92 -1.06 26.57
N ASP A 254 -34.70 -2.07 26.17
CA ASP A 254 -34.49 -3.46 26.53
C ASP A 254 -33.21 -4.06 25.90
N GLN A 255 -32.66 -5.11 26.52
CA GLN A 255 -31.41 -5.72 26.10
C GLN A 255 -31.42 -6.23 24.64
N THR A 256 -32.57 -6.70 24.15
CA THR A 256 -32.70 -7.23 22.78
C THR A 256 -32.61 -6.10 21.76
N SER A 257 -33.29 -4.99 22.04
CA SER A 257 -33.24 -3.78 21.22
C SER A 257 -31.83 -3.17 21.22
N ARG A 258 -31.16 -3.09 22.38
CA ARG A 258 -29.76 -2.62 22.44
C ARG A 258 -28.82 -3.45 21.59
N ARG A 259 -28.89 -4.79 21.70
CA ARG A 259 -28.09 -5.72 20.87
C ARG A 259 -28.34 -5.56 19.38
N ARG A 260 -29.58 -5.21 18.98
CA ARG A 260 -29.91 -4.93 17.58
C ARG A 260 -29.34 -3.60 17.11
N MET A 261 -29.37 -2.58 17.96
CA MET A 261 -28.91 -1.22 17.65
C MET A 261 -27.38 -1.08 17.72
N SER A 262 -26.68 -1.97 18.42
CA SER A 262 -25.22 -1.95 18.58
C SER A 262 -24.46 -2.70 17.47
N ARG A 263 -25.09 -2.96 16.33
CA ARG A 263 -24.49 -3.68 15.20
C ARG A 263 -25.00 -3.16 13.86
N GLU A 264 -24.17 -3.27 12.84
CA GLU A 264 -24.49 -2.89 11.47
C GLU A 264 -23.78 -3.81 10.47
N LYS A 265 -24.37 -4.00 9.28
CA LYS A 265 -23.75 -4.81 8.24
C LYS A 265 -22.44 -4.19 7.74
N THR A 266 -21.44 -5.04 7.51
CA THR A 266 -20.11 -4.63 7.04
C THR A 266 -20.20 -3.89 5.71
N ASP A 267 -21.00 -4.38 4.75
CA ASP A 267 -21.13 -3.75 3.42
C ASP A 267 -21.74 -2.34 3.48
N VAL A 268 -22.71 -2.12 4.39
CA VAL A 268 -23.32 -0.81 4.63
C VAL A 268 -22.26 0.18 5.12
N ILE A 269 -21.48 -0.20 6.13
CA ILE A 269 -20.40 0.64 6.65
C ILE A 269 -19.35 0.92 5.58
N LEU A 270 -18.85 -0.11 4.91
CA LEU A 270 -17.77 0.02 3.92
C LEU A 270 -18.15 0.92 2.75
N LYS A 271 -19.42 0.90 2.31
CA LYS A 271 -19.92 1.85 1.29
C LYS A 271 -19.79 3.30 1.74
N VAL A 272 -20.10 3.61 3.00
CA VAL A 272 -19.97 4.98 3.54
C VAL A 272 -18.50 5.34 3.77
N VAL A 273 -17.66 4.39 4.19
CA VAL A 273 -16.21 4.56 4.34
C VAL A 273 -15.57 4.93 3.00
N VAL A 274 -15.83 4.17 1.94
CA VAL A 274 -15.33 4.46 0.58
C VAL A 274 -15.77 5.84 0.15
N LYS A 275 -17.06 6.18 0.30
CA LYS A 275 -17.58 7.51 -0.05
C LYS A 275 -16.91 8.65 0.73
N HIS A 276 -16.41 8.39 1.94
CA HIS A 276 -15.80 9.40 2.79
C HIS A 276 -14.31 9.59 2.51
N PHE A 277 -13.56 8.50 2.33
CA PHE A 277 -12.10 8.54 2.26
C PHE A 277 -11.53 8.40 0.85
N PHE A 278 -12.25 7.76 -0.08
CA PHE A 278 -11.74 7.54 -1.42
C PHE A 278 -12.00 8.75 -2.31
N ILE A 279 -10.92 9.32 -2.85
CA ILE A 279 -10.96 10.43 -3.80
C ILE A 279 -10.34 9.92 -5.09
N ASP A 280 -11.11 9.98 -6.17
CA ASP A 280 -10.63 9.50 -7.46
C ASP A 280 -9.34 10.21 -7.86
N LYS A 281 -8.40 9.45 -8.41
CA LYS A 281 -7.08 9.92 -8.90
C LYS A 281 -6.09 10.40 -7.82
N GLU A 282 -6.43 10.29 -6.53
CA GLU A 282 -5.56 10.67 -5.42
C GLU A 282 -4.90 9.43 -4.75
N VAL A 283 -3.58 9.30 -4.85
CA VAL A 283 -2.82 8.13 -4.34
C VAL A 283 -2.82 8.04 -2.80
N THR A 284 -2.84 9.17 -2.11
CA THR A 284 -3.02 9.20 -0.64
C THR A 284 -4.33 8.54 -0.24
N SER A 285 -5.42 8.76 -0.99
CA SER A 285 -6.71 8.13 -0.72
C SER A 285 -6.66 6.62 -0.91
N THR A 286 -5.89 6.11 -1.88
CA THR A 286 -5.72 4.66 -2.07
C THR A 286 -4.96 4.05 -0.90
N LEU A 287 -3.91 4.71 -0.41
CA LEU A 287 -3.17 4.23 0.76
C LEU A 287 -4.00 4.30 2.06
N VAL A 288 -4.89 5.30 2.19
CA VAL A 288 -5.88 5.33 3.28
C VAL A 288 -6.82 4.14 3.19
N MET A 289 -7.34 3.83 1.99
CA MET A 289 -8.21 2.68 1.79
C MET A 289 -7.51 1.36 2.09
N ASP A 290 -6.24 1.21 1.69
CA ASP A 290 -5.42 0.04 2.04
C ASP A 290 -5.28 -0.08 3.56
N SER A 291 -4.88 0.99 4.24
CA SER A 291 -4.76 1.05 5.70
C SER A 291 -6.07 0.63 6.41
N LEU A 292 -7.21 1.17 5.97
CA LEU A 292 -8.53 0.82 6.51
C LEU A 292 -8.89 -0.65 6.30
N TYR A 293 -8.52 -1.22 5.14
CA TYR A 293 -8.76 -2.62 4.85
C TYR A 293 -7.86 -3.55 5.66
N SER A 294 -6.58 -3.22 5.83
CA SER A 294 -5.68 -3.92 6.75
C SER A 294 -6.24 -3.91 8.16
N GLY A 295 -6.75 -2.75 8.61
CA GLY A 295 -7.42 -2.60 9.89
C GLY A 295 -8.67 -3.48 10.02
N LEU A 296 -9.51 -3.55 8.98
CA LEU A 296 -10.65 -4.46 8.93
C LEU A 296 -10.22 -5.93 9.09
N LYS A 297 -9.19 -6.36 8.36
CA LYS A 297 -8.68 -7.74 8.45
C LYS A 297 -8.11 -8.06 9.83
N ALA A 298 -7.47 -7.09 10.47
CA ALA A 298 -7.04 -7.22 11.86
C ALA A 298 -8.24 -7.43 12.82
N LEU A 299 -9.38 -6.75 12.60
CA LEU A 299 -10.60 -6.96 13.39
C LEU A 299 -11.26 -8.33 13.13
N GLU A 300 -11.22 -8.82 11.90
CA GLU A 300 -11.74 -10.16 11.55
C GLU A 300 -10.88 -11.27 12.16
N GLY A 301 -9.55 -11.14 12.11
CA GLY A 301 -8.58 -12.12 12.61
C GLY A 301 -8.68 -12.40 14.12
N GLN A 302 -9.16 -11.43 14.91
CA GLN A 302 -9.40 -11.57 16.36
C GLN A 302 -10.47 -12.62 16.70
N THR A 303 -11.29 -13.04 15.74
CA THR A 303 -12.35 -14.05 15.97
C THR A 303 -11.90 -15.50 15.80
N SER A 304 -10.70 -15.75 15.24
CA SER A 304 -10.18 -17.10 15.04
C SER A 304 -9.27 -17.53 16.21
N LYS A 305 -9.63 -18.63 16.90
CA LYS A 305 -8.85 -19.21 18.02
C LYS A 305 -7.42 -19.67 17.66
N LYS A 306 -6.99 -19.56 16.39
CA LYS A 306 -5.62 -19.86 15.96
C LYS A 306 -4.69 -18.63 15.94
N GLY A 307 -5.22 -17.42 16.04
CA GLY A 307 -4.43 -16.17 16.05
C GLY A 307 -3.97 -15.71 17.44
N LEU A 308 -4.42 -16.38 18.51
CA LEU A 308 -4.21 -15.93 19.90
C LEU A 308 -2.76 -16.05 20.41
N VAL A 309 -1.84 -16.67 19.66
CA VAL A 309 -0.50 -17.02 20.18
C VAL A 309 0.67 -16.33 19.43
N LYS A 310 0.45 -15.51 18.38
CA LYS A 310 1.58 -14.91 17.63
C LYS A 310 1.46 -13.42 17.26
N LEU A 311 0.64 -12.66 17.97
CA LEU A 311 0.56 -11.19 17.87
C LEU A 311 0.72 -10.50 19.24
N LEU A 312 1.29 -11.23 20.19
CA LEU A 312 1.54 -10.80 21.56
C LEU A 312 3.05 -10.63 21.75
N ASP A 313 3.60 -9.56 21.20
CA ASP A 313 4.78 -8.96 21.83
C ASP A 313 4.76 -7.45 21.62
N SER A 314 4.25 -6.79 22.67
CA SER A 314 4.77 -5.54 23.22
C SER A 314 4.81 -4.29 22.33
N GLU A 315 3.64 -3.82 21.91
CA GLU A 315 3.25 -2.41 21.99
C GLU A 315 1.76 -2.37 22.36
N GLU A 316 1.37 -1.43 23.20
CA GLU A 316 0.09 -1.33 23.90
C GLU A 316 -1.10 -1.23 22.91
N MET A 317 -1.53 -2.38 22.35
CA MET A 317 -2.72 -2.44 21.50
C MET A 317 -3.96 -2.20 22.37
N THR A 318 -4.33 -0.94 22.38
CA THR A 318 -5.60 -0.43 22.88
C THR A 318 -6.78 -1.33 22.52
N ALA A 319 -7.59 -1.64 23.54
CA ALA A 319 -8.71 -2.56 23.42
C ALA A 319 -9.59 -2.19 22.21
N PRO A 320 -10.14 -3.17 21.47
CA PRO A 320 -11.00 -2.87 20.34
C PRO A 320 -12.30 -2.17 20.80
N ILE A 321 -12.90 -1.36 19.92
CA ILE A 321 -14.26 -0.80 20.12
C ILE A 321 -15.30 -1.71 19.43
N VAL A 322 -14.88 -2.34 18.35
CA VAL A 322 -15.74 -3.08 17.42
C VAL A 322 -15.09 -4.41 17.11
N ARG A 323 -15.90 -5.45 16.89
CA ARG A 323 -15.48 -6.72 16.30
C ARG A 323 -16.34 -7.06 15.10
N VAL A 324 -15.84 -7.90 14.21
CA VAL A 324 -16.59 -8.36 13.02
C VAL A 324 -17.10 -9.77 13.27
N GLU A 325 -18.42 -9.96 13.24
CA GLU A 325 -19.08 -11.26 13.38
C GLU A 325 -20.01 -11.50 12.19
N LYS A 326 -19.76 -12.55 11.38
CA LYS A 326 -20.67 -13.00 10.29
C LYS A 326 -21.19 -11.82 9.44
N ASP A 327 -20.26 -11.04 8.88
CA ASP A 327 -20.53 -9.86 8.04
C ASP A 327 -21.23 -8.68 8.74
N MET A 328 -21.15 -8.61 10.07
CA MET A 328 -21.62 -7.47 10.85
C MET A 328 -20.51 -6.91 11.72
N PHE A 329 -20.40 -5.59 11.76
CA PHE A 329 -19.71 -4.90 12.83
C PHE A 329 -20.58 -4.91 14.08
N VAL A 330 -19.99 -5.29 15.22
CA VAL A 330 -20.66 -5.36 16.52
C VAL A 330 -19.80 -4.61 17.55
N LEU A 331 -20.42 -3.71 18.30
CA LEU A 331 -19.74 -3.05 19.42
C LEU A 331 -19.37 -4.07 20.50
N VAL A 332 -18.15 -3.99 21.04
CA VAL A 332 -17.65 -5.00 21.98
C VAL A 332 -18.24 -4.90 23.39
N ASP A 333 -18.77 -3.73 23.74
CA ASP A 333 -19.34 -3.38 25.04
C ASP A 333 -20.59 -2.50 24.84
N ASP A 334 -21.21 -2.07 25.95
CA ASP A 334 -22.32 -1.11 25.94
C ASP A 334 -21.88 0.22 25.28
N VAL A 335 -22.82 0.88 24.60
CA VAL A 335 -22.59 2.09 23.82
C VAL A 335 -22.03 3.22 24.68
N LEU A 336 -22.50 3.36 25.93
CA LEU A 336 -22.12 4.49 26.78
C LEU A 336 -20.62 4.50 27.15
N PRO A 337 -20.04 3.42 27.73
CA PRO A 337 -18.60 3.35 27.99
C PRO A 337 -17.74 3.52 26.73
N LEU A 338 -18.20 2.99 25.58
CA LEU A 338 -17.45 3.11 24.32
C LEU A 338 -17.43 4.54 23.79
N LEU A 339 -18.53 5.30 23.95
CA LEU A 339 -18.58 6.71 23.60
C LEU A 339 -17.67 7.55 24.51
N GLU A 340 -17.70 7.31 25.82
CA GLU A 340 -16.81 8.01 26.76
C GLU A 340 -15.34 7.71 26.45
N ARG A 341 -15.01 6.45 26.17
CA ARG A 341 -13.65 6.05 25.78
C ARG A 341 -13.21 6.74 24.48
N ALA A 342 -14.05 6.73 23.45
CA ALA A 342 -13.74 7.37 22.17
C ALA A 342 -13.59 8.91 22.25
N ALA A 343 -14.18 9.54 23.27
CA ALA A 343 -14.05 10.98 23.50
C ALA A 343 -12.68 11.37 24.10
N ILE A 344 -12.03 10.45 24.82
CA ILE A 344 -10.82 10.71 25.61
C ILE A 344 -9.58 10.15 24.92
N GLU A 345 -9.69 8.95 24.35
CA GLU A 345 -8.57 8.18 23.82
C GLU A 345 -7.98 8.85 22.56
N PRO A 346 -6.70 9.29 22.57
CA PRO A 346 -6.05 9.83 21.39
C PRO A 346 -5.56 8.72 20.45
N LEU A 347 -5.37 9.06 19.16
CA LEU A 347 -4.59 8.19 18.28
C LEU A 347 -3.12 8.13 18.74
N PRO A 348 -2.41 7.01 18.46
CA PRO A 348 -0.99 6.87 18.77
C PRO A 348 -0.18 8.09 18.35
N PRO A 349 0.85 8.51 19.11
CA PRO A 349 1.62 9.71 18.81
C PRO A 349 2.24 9.69 17.40
N LYS A 350 2.50 10.88 16.86
CA LYS A 350 3.27 11.00 15.62
C LYS A 350 4.71 10.57 15.92
N ASP A 351 5.27 9.68 15.09
CA ASP A 351 6.70 9.39 15.16
C ASP A 351 7.45 10.66 14.70
N GLU A 352 8.11 11.37 15.63
CA GLU A 352 8.79 12.65 15.33
C GLU A 352 9.95 12.47 14.35
N LYS A 353 10.47 11.24 14.23
CA LYS A 353 11.45 10.88 13.20
C LYS A 353 10.70 10.34 11.99
N GLY A 354 10.25 11.22 11.11
CA GLY A 354 9.68 10.83 9.82
C GLY A 354 10.60 9.87 9.05
N PRO A 355 10.06 9.11 8.09
CA PRO A 355 10.80 8.03 7.39
C PRO A 355 12.07 8.51 6.68
N GLN A 356 12.22 9.81 6.42
CA GLN A 356 13.39 10.41 5.76
C GLN A 356 14.60 10.67 6.68
N ASN A 357 14.44 10.70 8.02
CA ASN A 357 15.53 11.11 8.94
C ASN A 357 16.39 9.94 9.47
N ARG A 358 16.21 8.70 8.98
CA ARG A 358 16.88 7.51 9.54
C ARG A 358 18.07 6.98 8.71
N THR A 359 18.64 7.77 7.80
CA THR A 359 19.93 7.44 7.16
C THR A 359 21.13 7.85 8.02
N LYS A 360 21.29 7.25 9.19
CA LYS A 360 22.59 7.33 9.89
C LYS A 360 22.92 6.05 10.64
N ASP A 361 24.14 5.63 10.37
CA ASP A 361 24.96 4.58 10.97
C ASP A 361 24.72 3.16 10.45
N GLY A 362 25.72 2.70 9.69
CA GLY A 362 25.70 1.44 8.98
C GLY A 362 26.00 0.25 9.88
N ASN A 363 25.20 -0.80 9.73
CA ASN A 363 25.63 -2.17 9.43
C ASN A 363 24.38 -2.98 9.03
N SER A 364 24.48 -3.91 8.07
CA SER A 364 23.41 -4.77 7.49
C SER A 364 22.23 -4.05 6.80
N GLY A 365 22.35 -3.81 5.49
CA GLY A 365 21.38 -3.02 4.70
C GLY A 365 20.05 -3.70 4.32
N GLU A 366 19.87 -4.99 4.59
CA GLU A 366 18.65 -5.72 4.23
C GLU A 366 17.70 -5.92 5.42
N ASP A 367 18.21 -6.32 6.59
CA ASP A 367 17.40 -6.54 7.80
C ASP A 367 16.84 -5.23 8.37
N TYR A 368 17.64 -4.15 8.44
CA TYR A 368 17.17 -2.84 8.91
C TYR A 368 16.05 -2.25 8.03
N ASN A 369 16.08 -2.53 6.72
CA ASN A 369 15.09 -2.05 5.78
C ASN A 369 13.77 -2.82 5.93
N LYS A 370 13.86 -4.13 6.15
CA LYS A 370 12.71 -5.00 6.43
C LYS A 370 12.00 -4.64 7.73
N ASP A 371 12.75 -4.40 8.81
CA ASP A 371 12.19 -4.00 10.12
C ASP A 371 11.50 -2.63 10.06
N SER A 372 12.05 -1.68 9.29
CA SER A 372 11.43 -0.37 9.09
C SER A 372 10.11 -0.47 8.32
N MET A 373 10.07 -1.34 7.31
CA MET A 373 8.89 -1.59 6.49
C MET A 373 7.77 -2.28 7.29
N GLU A 374 8.11 -3.33 8.05
CA GLU A 374 7.14 -3.99 8.93
C GLU A 374 6.55 -3.01 9.95
N ARG A 375 7.37 -2.10 10.48
CA ARG A 375 6.91 -1.05 11.40
C ARG A 375 5.92 -0.11 10.73
N ASP A 376 6.24 0.44 9.56
CA ASP A 376 5.36 1.38 8.84
C ASP A 376 4.03 0.72 8.47
N GLU A 377 4.05 -0.54 8.04
CA GLU A 377 2.86 -1.31 7.72
C GLU A 377 2.01 -1.68 8.94
N ARG A 378 2.65 -2.05 10.07
CA ARG A 378 1.94 -2.24 11.35
C ARG A 378 1.26 -0.94 11.78
N ARG A 379 1.95 0.19 11.61
CA ARG A 379 1.44 1.52 11.96
C ARG A 379 0.25 1.91 11.07
N LEU A 380 0.31 1.66 9.77
CA LEU A 380 -0.82 1.84 8.86
C LEU A 380 -2.00 0.93 9.24
N THR A 381 -1.74 -0.32 9.62
CA THR A 381 -2.78 -1.26 10.03
C THR A 381 -3.50 -0.79 11.30
N GLU A 382 -2.75 -0.37 12.31
CA GLU A 382 -3.31 0.15 13.56
C GLU A 382 -4.08 1.46 13.35
N LEU A 383 -3.52 2.39 12.56
CA LEU A 383 -4.18 3.63 12.19
C LEU A 383 -5.51 3.38 11.47
N GLY A 384 -5.51 2.43 10.54
CA GLY A 384 -6.70 2.03 9.79
C GLY A 384 -7.74 1.38 10.69
N ARG A 385 -7.32 0.46 11.57
CA ARG A 385 -8.18 -0.18 12.57
C ARG A 385 -8.89 0.86 13.44
N ARG A 386 -8.14 1.79 14.03
CA ARG A 386 -8.70 2.84 14.90
C ARG A 386 -9.63 3.79 14.17
N THR A 387 -9.24 4.18 12.95
CA THR A 387 -10.09 5.04 12.12
C THR A 387 -11.42 4.35 11.80
N LEU A 388 -11.38 3.06 11.47
CA LEU A 388 -12.56 2.25 11.18
C LEU A 388 -13.44 2.04 12.42
N GLU A 389 -12.85 1.75 13.58
CA GLU A 389 -13.56 1.62 14.86
C GLU A 389 -14.34 2.89 15.22
N ILE A 390 -13.68 4.06 15.15
CA ILE A 390 -14.31 5.36 15.42
C ILE A 390 -15.38 5.67 14.38
N PHE A 391 -15.14 5.31 13.12
CA PHE A 391 -16.13 5.47 12.06
C PHE A 391 -17.40 4.66 12.34
N VAL A 392 -17.24 3.37 12.65
CA VAL A 392 -18.36 2.47 12.95
C VAL A 392 -19.12 2.95 14.18
N LEU A 393 -18.42 3.26 15.28
CA LEU A 393 -19.06 3.76 16.50
C LEU A 393 -19.88 5.02 16.21
N ALA A 394 -19.31 5.99 15.49
CA ALA A 394 -20.00 7.22 15.13
C ALA A 394 -21.19 6.96 14.19
N HIS A 395 -21.07 5.99 13.28
CA HIS A 395 -22.15 5.62 12.37
C HIS A 395 -23.33 4.99 13.12
N ILE A 396 -23.06 3.97 13.94
CA ILE A 396 -24.06 3.29 14.77
C ILE A 396 -24.73 4.30 15.70
N PHE A 397 -23.93 5.09 16.43
CA PHE A 397 -24.46 6.10 17.34
C PHE A 397 -25.39 7.09 16.63
N ARG A 398 -24.97 7.66 15.50
CA ARG A 398 -25.76 8.70 14.82
C ARG A 398 -27.00 8.15 14.12
N TYR A 399 -26.88 7.05 13.37
CA TYR A 399 -27.93 6.59 12.47
C TYR A 399 -28.85 5.55 13.08
N MET A 400 -28.34 4.74 14.01
CA MET A 400 -29.12 3.67 14.62
C MET A 400 -29.69 4.06 15.98
N ILE A 401 -29.01 4.96 16.71
CA ILE A 401 -29.33 5.26 18.11
C ILE A 401 -29.88 6.68 18.30
N PHE A 402 -29.21 7.71 17.81
CA PHE A 402 -29.53 9.11 18.17
C PHE A 402 -30.69 9.74 17.36
N HIS A 403 -31.02 9.20 16.18
CA HIS A 403 -32.11 9.70 15.32
C HIS A 403 -33.42 8.90 15.44
N ARG A 404 -33.53 8.02 16.44
CA ARG A 404 -34.77 7.32 16.83
C ARG A 404 -35.11 7.71 18.25
#